data_AF-A0A817WBV5-F1
#
_entry.id   AF-A0A817WBV5-F1
#
_cell.length_a   1.000
_cell.length_b   1.000
_cell.length_c   1.000
_cell.angle_alpha   90.00
_cell.angle_beta   90.00
_cell.angle_gamma   90.00
#
_symmetry.space_group_name_H-M   'P 1'
#
loop_
_entity.id
_entity.type
_entity.pdbx_description
1 polymer ?
#
loop_
_entity_poly.entity_id
_entity_poly.type
_entity_poly.pdbx_seq_one_letter_code
_entity_poly.pdbx_strand_id
1 'polypeptide(L)'
;MYGNIHSFMYTDEIRQEVKGKYFSQYSCNELIETKTNRTRHVRIDFTKRKDYNTILNNGQISFCSQLYTVSEFLEVPKLLICSKCNSPGHMKKQFQSKYDRCRRCGGDRTIGDHVECSIKCHHCSGEHLSTDYKCPILADYRFELVKELKRHPERLPEHVQLFIPVQCRDRNDRSHVITNYQKNEQKSRATYNSAFNMNTHSWPQLNSNSRTVSNETLFTQKLDEEIKSIREDFKKELNKLNAKYENQTNIFRDRWHLVAQQIKTQNEMINNISTTTLSCIMPMGIDLLRTTSEVLKSLRNNEQNEETKNKLNDSAEQLRLHMNKFSEHFHILQQYQEKISLLMDKQTTSLIGAINTLSYINE
;
A
#
# COMPACT_ATOMS: atom_id res chain seq x y z
N MET A 1 -4.44 31.01 22.06
CA MET A 1 -3.83 29.74 22.49
C MET A 1 -3.56 28.90 21.26
N TYR A 2 -2.31 28.85 20.80
CA TYR A 2 -1.92 27.96 19.71
C TYR A 2 -1.63 26.60 20.33
N GLY A 3 -2.63 25.72 20.30
CA GLY A 3 -2.44 24.31 20.62
C GLY A 3 -1.63 23.67 19.51
N ASN A 4 -0.37 23.35 19.78
CA ASN A 4 0.48 22.62 18.85
C ASN A 4 -0.04 21.16 18.79
N ILE A 5 -0.99 20.89 17.89
CA ILE A 5 -1.54 19.54 17.65
C ILE A 5 -0.50 18.77 16.84
N HIS A 6 0.59 18.41 17.49
CA HIS A 6 1.49 17.35 17.05
C HIS A 6 1.38 16.23 18.09
N SER A 7 0.20 15.61 18.16
CA SER A 7 0.02 14.37 18.90
C SER A 7 0.71 13.25 18.10
N PHE A 8 2.02 13.18 18.25
CA PHE A 8 2.79 12.02 17.81
C PHE A 8 2.58 10.92 18.83
N MET A 9 1.93 9.82 18.42
CA MET A 9 1.83 8.63 19.26
C MET A 9 3.22 8.07 19.54
N TYR A 10 3.47 7.66 20.78
CA TYR A 10 4.72 6.99 21.15
C TYR A 10 4.74 5.54 20.63
N THR A 11 5.93 4.99 20.35
CA THR A 11 6.06 3.60 19.84
C THR A 11 5.45 2.59 20.81
N ASP A 12 5.50 2.86 22.12
CA ASP A 12 4.90 1.99 23.13
C ASP A 12 3.37 2.03 23.11
N GLU A 13 2.75 3.16 22.78
CA GLU A 13 1.29 3.27 22.60
C GLU A 13 0.85 2.48 21.37
N ILE A 14 1.57 2.66 20.25
CA ILE A 14 1.35 1.88 19.02
C ILE A 14 1.50 0.38 19.33
N ARG A 15 2.56 -0.01 20.05
CA ARG A 15 2.79 -1.39 20.46
C ARG A 15 1.64 -1.95 21.28
N GLN A 16 1.14 -1.21 22.28
CA GLN A 16 0.02 -1.64 23.12
C GLN A 16 -1.26 -1.80 22.30
N GLU A 17 -1.58 -0.84 21.43
CA GLU A 17 -2.81 -0.88 20.65
C GLU A 17 -2.78 -2.00 19.60
N VAL A 18 -1.64 -2.20 18.92
CA VAL A 18 -1.45 -3.33 18.00
C VAL A 18 -1.58 -4.65 18.76
N LYS A 19 -0.95 -4.77 19.93
CA LYS A 19 -1.00 -6.00 20.72
C LYS A 19 -2.41 -6.32 21.24
N GLY A 20 -3.22 -5.29 21.52
CA GLY A 20 -4.62 -5.44 21.87
C GLY A 20 -5.49 -5.96 20.71
N LYS A 21 -5.16 -5.58 19.47
CA LYS A 21 -5.87 -6.04 18.25
C LYS A 21 -5.33 -7.36 17.69
N TYR A 22 -4.03 -7.58 17.82
CA TYR A 22 -3.30 -8.67 17.16
C TYR A 22 -2.32 -9.33 18.15
N PHE A 23 -2.79 -10.40 18.79
CA PHE A 23 -2.00 -11.12 19.81
C PHE A 23 -0.72 -11.77 19.25
N SER A 24 -0.61 -11.92 17.93
CA SER A 24 0.59 -12.47 17.28
C SER A 24 1.73 -11.47 17.12
N GLN A 25 1.52 -10.18 17.42
CA GLN A 25 2.57 -9.18 17.44
C GLN A 25 3.65 -9.55 18.47
N TYR A 26 4.92 -9.58 18.03
CA TYR A 26 6.05 -9.90 18.92
C TYR A 26 7.13 -8.83 18.97
N SER A 27 7.22 -7.99 17.93
CA SER A 27 8.18 -6.89 17.87
C SER A 27 7.53 -5.64 17.26
N CYS A 28 7.91 -4.47 17.76
CA CYS A 28 7.43 -3.17 17.31
C CYS A 28 8.56 -2.17 17.56
N ASN A 29 9.26 -1.77 16.50
CA ASN A 29 10.48 -0.99 16.55
C ASN A 29 10.40 0.21 15.61
N GLU A 30 10.97 1.33 16.01
CA GLU A 30 11.10 2.50 15.16
C GLU A 30 12.27 2.33 14.18
N LEU A 31 12.07 2.68 12.91
CA LEU A 31 13.12 2.66 11.91
C LEU A 31 13.95 3.95 12.03
N ILE A 32 15.18 3.80 12.54
CA ILE A 32 16.07 4.93 12.92
C ILE A 32 16.57 5.74 11.71
N GLU A 33 16.55 5.17 10.51
CA GLU A 33 17.12 5.78 9.30
C GLU A 33 16.23 6.87 8.69
N THR A 34 14.96 6.98 9.09
CA THR A 34 14.00 7.94 8.50
C THR A 34 13.80 9.19 9.37
N LYS A 35 14.85 9.68 10.05
CA LYS A 35 14.80 10.92 10.86
C LYS A 35 14.73 12.20 10.03
N THR A 36 13.95 12.20 8.95
CA THR A 36 13.39 13.46 8.46
C THR A 36 12.24 13.82 9.40
N ASN A 37 12.24 15.04 9.97
CA ASN A 37 11.31 15.53 11.00
C ASN A 37 9.79 15.41 10.67
N ARG A 38 9.42 14.82 9.54
CA ARG A 38 8.05 14.77 9.01
C ARG A 38 7.43 13.36 8.96
N THR A 39 8.21 12.28 8.98
CA THR A 39 7.66 10.92 8.77
C THR A 39 8.32 9.89 9.69
N ARG A 40 7.55 9.36 10.64
CA ARG A 40 7.95 8.27 11.53
C ARG A 40 7.53 6.94 10.93
N HIS A 41 8.48 6.03 10.72
CA HIS A 41 8.18 4.67 10.28
C HIS A 41 8.36 3.69 11.44
N VAL A 42 7.33 2.89 11.71
CA VAL A 42 7.34 1.85 12.75
C VAL A 42 7.23 0.50 12.07
N ARG A 43 8.20 -0.37 12.32
CA ARG A 43 8.20 -1.77 11.91
C ARG A 43 7.47 -2.59 12.96
N ILE A 44 6.49 -3.37 12.53
CA ILE A 44 5.73 -4.28 13.38
C ILE A 44 5.91 -5.69 12.84
N ASP A 45 6.34 -6.62 13.69
CA ASP A 45 6.55 -8.01 13.31
C ASP A 45 5.51 -8.93 13.98
N PHE A 46 5.02 -9.92 13.23
CA PHE A 46 3.98 -10.87 13.62
C PHE A 46 4.47 -12.32 13.56
N THR A 47 4.05 -13.13 14.53
CA THR A 47 4.33 -14.58 14.55
C THR A 47 3.38 -15.36 13.66
N LYS A 48 2.14 -14.87 13.46
CA LYS A 48 1.12 -15.54 12.64
C LYS A 48 0.96 -14.83 11.30
N ARG A 49 1.14 -15.59 10.22
CA ARG A 49 0.96 -15.11 8.83
C ARG A 49 -0.45 -14.56 8.57
N LYS A 50 -1.47 -15.10 9.25
CA LYS A 50 -2.87 -14.63 9.10
C LYS A 50 -3.02 -13.16 9.50
N ASP A 51 -2.47 -12.76 10.64
CA ASP A 51 -2.60 -11.39 11.15
C ASP A 51 -1.79 -10.42 10.29
N TYR A 52 -0.56 -10.81 9.90
CA TYR A 52 0.27 -10.10 8.93
C TYR A 52 -0.50 -9.81 7.63
N ASN A 53 -1.04 -10.86 6.99
CA ASN A 53 -1.79 -10.72 5.74
C ASN A 53 -3.06 -9.88 5.93
N THR A 54 -3.74 -10.00 7.07
CA THR A 54 -4.96 -9.21 7.35
C THR A 54 -4.64 -7.72 7.36
N ILE A 55 -3.59 -7.31 8.08
CA ILE A 55 -3.20 -5.91 8.17
C ILE A 55 -2.67 -5.40 6.83
N LEU A 56 -1.84 -6.21 6.15
CA LEU A 56 -1.28 -5.84 4.86
C LEU A 56 -2.37 -5.68 3.78
N ASN A 57 -3.33 -6.60 3.73
CA ASN A 57 -4.45 -6.53 2.77
C ASN A 57 -5.39 -5.36 3.06
N ASN A 58 -5.52 -4.94 4.32
CA ASN A 58 -6.28 -3.75 4.67
C ASN A 58 -5.57 -2.46 4.21
N GLY A 59 -4.23 -2.48 4.07
CA GLY A 59 -3.39 -1.36 3.63
C GLY A 59 -3.35 -0.18 4.63
N GLN A 60 -4.19 -0.20 5.66
CA GLN A 60 -4.28 0.82 6.69
C GLN A 60 -4.60 0.19 8.04
N ILE A 61 -4.18 0.86 9.10
CA ILE A 61 -4.49 0.52 10.48
C ILE A 61 -4.85 1.80 11.23
N SER A 62 -5.90 1.76 12.04
CA SER A 62 -6.30 2.90 12.86
C SER A 62 -5.70 2.80 14.27
N PHE A 63 -5.15 3.90 14.77
CA PHE A 63 -4.73 4.07 16.17
C PHE A 63 -5.23 5.40 16.71
N CYS A 64 -5.84 5.42 17.91
CA CYS A 64 -6.37 6.65 18.53
C CYS A 64 -7.17 7.57 17.58
N SER A 65 -8.06 7.00 16.75
CA SER A 65 -8.85 7.73 15.72
C SER A 65 -8.04 8.33 14.56
N GLN A 66 -6.74 8.03 14.45
CA GLN A 66 -5.89 8.35 13.30
C GLN A 66 -5.68 7.12 12.43
N LEU A 67 -5.60 7.31 11.11
CA LEU A 67 -5.33 6.25 10.14
C LEU A 67 -3.86 6.29 9.72
N TYR A 68 -3.21 5.13 9.78
CA TYR A 68 -1.83 4.93 9.40
C TYR A 68 -1.78 4.02 8.19
N THR A 69 -0.99 4.40 7.19
CA THR A 69 -0.71 3.56 6.02
C THR A 69 0.19 2.40 6.41
N VAL A 70 -0.20 1.19 6.01
CA VAL A 70 0.61 -0.01 6.20
C VAL A 70 1.19 -0.44 4.87
N SER A 71 2.50 -0.61 4.84
CA SER A 71 3.21 -1.19 3.72
C SER A 71 4.00 -2.40 4.19
N GLU A 72 4.13 -3.40 3.31
CA GLU A 72 5.02 -4.52 3.55
C GLU A 72 6.46 -4.02 3.74
N PHE A 73 7.02 -4.32 4.90
CA PHE A 73 8.43 -4.07 5.17
C PHE A 73 9.24 -5.27 4.68
N LEU A 74 9.97 -5.07 3.58
CA LEU A 74 10.99 -6.03 3.16
C LEU A 74 12.34 -5.54 3.67
N GLU A 75 12.98 -6.37 4.48
CA GLU A 75 14.39 -6.13 4.82
C GLU A 75 15.19 -6.04 3.53
N VAL A 76 15.98 -4.96 3.41
CA VAL A 76 16.86 -4.76 2.27
C VAL A 76 17.76 -6.01 2.16
N PRO A 77 17.63 -6.80 1.09
CA PRO A 77 18.35 -8.06 0.99
C PRO A 77 19.85 -7.75 1.05
N LYS A 78 20.56 -8.50 1.90
CA LYS A 78 22.02 -8.42 1.94
C LYS A 78 22.54 -8.96 0.60
N LEU A 79 23.03 -8.05 -0.24
CA LEU A 79 23.64 -8.43 -1.50
C LEU A 79 24.93 -9.20 -1.24
N LEU A 80 25.05 -10.39 -1.83
CA LEU A 80 26.35 -11.04 -1.94
C LEU A 80 27.17 -10.28 -2.98
N ILE A 81 28.09 -9.45 -2.48
CA ILE A 81 29.04 -8.72 -3.32
C ILE A 81 30.27 -9.61 -3.52
N CYS A 82 30.63 -9.87 -4.79
CA CYS A 82 31.82 -10.62 -5.11
C CYS A 82 33.06 -9.94 -4.51
N SER A 83 33.84 -10.65 -3.70
CA SER A 83 35.00 -10.08 -3.02
C SER A 83 36.16 -9.73 -3.95
N LYS A 84 36.16 -10.26 -5.19
CA LYS A 84 37.16 -9.93 -6.21
C LYS A 84 36.82 -8.65 -6.95
N CYS A 85 35.65 -8.55 -7.57
CA CYS A 85 35.30 -7.38 -8.39
C CYS A 85 34.49 -6.31 -7.66
N ASN A 86 33.94 -6.62 -6.49
CA ASN A 86 33.05 -5.76 -5.72
C ASN A 86 31.74 -5.41 -6.46
N SER A 87 31.31 -6.26 -7.39
CA SER A 87 30.01 -6.19 -8.07
C SER A 87 29.05 -7.24 -7.49
N PRO A 88 27.73 -6.99 -7.50
CA PRO A 88 26.74 -7.99 -7.11
C PRO A 88 26.53 -9.03 -8.22
N GLY A 89 25.76 -10.08 -7.91
CA GLY A 89 25.21 -11.00 -8.93
C GLY A 89 26.03 -12.24 -9.25
N HIS A 90 27.18 -12.45 -8.59
CA HIS A 90 27.96 -13.68 -8.77
C HIS A 90 28.86 -13.97 -7.58
N MET A 91 29.26 -15.24 -7.45
CA MET A 91 30.20 -15.69 -6.43
C MET A 91 31.66 -15.51 -6.88
N LYS A 92 32.59 -15.46 -5.91
CA LYS A 92 34.05 -15.41 -6.17
C LYS A 92 34.54 -16.48 -7.15
N LYS A 93 33.91 -17.66 -7.17
CA LYS A 93 34.25 -18.78 -8.07
C LYS A 93 33.84 -18.56 -9.53
N GLN A 94 32.79 -17.77 -9.76
CA GLN A 94 32.28 -17.46 -11.11
C GLN A 94 33.06 -16.30 -11.76
N PHE A 95 33.90 -15.61 -10.99
CA PHE A 95 34.68 -14.49 -11.49
C PHE A 95 35.93 -14.98 -12.24
N GLN A 96 36.00 -14.68 -13.53
CA GLN A 96 37.05 -15.17 -14.44
C GLN A 96 38.31 -14.32 -14.45
N SER A 97 38.26 -13.05 -14.03
CA SER A 97 39.46 -12.21 -14.06
C SER A 97 40.49 -12.64 -13.01
N LYS A 98 41.75 -12.56 -13.42
CA LYS A 98 42.93 -12.90 -12.62
C LYS A 98 43.13 -11.92 -11.46
N TYR A 99 42.60 -10.71 -11.57
CA TYR A 99 42.92 -9.60 -10.68
C TYR A 99 41.72 -9.16 -9.85
N ASP A 100 41.97 -8.91 -8.57
CA ASP A 100 40.99 -8.34 -7.65
C ASP A 100 40.91 -6.82 -7.86
N ARG A 101 39.72 -6.26 -7.91
CA ARG A 101 39.50 -4.83 -7.99
C ARG A 101 39.56 -4.19 -6.61
N CYS A 102 40.17 -3.02 -6.55
CA CYS A 102 40.21 -2.21 -5.34
C CYS A 102 38.81 -1.69 -4.99
N ARG A 103 38.37 -1.88 -3.74
CA ARG A 103 37.09 -1.37 -3.24
C ARG A 103 36.97 0.16 -3.28
N ARG A 104 38.12 0.85 -3.16
CA ARG A 104 38.21 2.30 -3.09
C ARG A 104 38.18 2.96 -4.46
N CYS A 105 38.97 2.49 -5.43
CA CYS A 105 39.12 3.16 -6.74
C CYS A 105 38.68 2.32 -7.94
N GLY A 106 38.38 1.03 -7.76
CA GLY A 106 38.04 0.11 -8.86
C GLY A 106 39.21 -0.46 -9.65
N GLY A 107 40.43 0.08 -9.47
CA GLY A 107 41.63 -0.38 -10.19
C GLY A 107 42.09 -1.79 -9.79
N ASP A 108 42.84 -2.44 -10.67
CA ASP A 108 43.36 -3.79 -10.43
C ASP A 108 44.45 -3.78 -9.34
N ARG A 109 44.32 -4.68 -8.35
CA ARG A 109 45.22 -4.78 -7.18
C ARG A 109 46.58 -5.41 -7.46
N THR A 110 46.94 -5.67 -8.71
CA THR A 110 48.26 -6.22 -9.06
C THR A 110 49.39 -5.21 -9.12
N ILE A 111 49.05 -3.93 -9.04
CA ILE A 111 50.00 -2.81 -9.13
C ILE A 111 50.00 -2.11 -7.76
N GLY A 112 50.63 -2.76 -6.78
CA GLY A 112 50.82 -2.22 -5.42
C GLY A 112 49.57 -2.23 -4.53
N ASP A 113 49.80 -2.07 -3.23
CA ASP A 113 48.71 -1.86 -2.27
C ASP A 113 48.09 -0.49 -2.52
N HIS A 114 46.83 -0.47 -2.98
CA HIS A 114 46.04 0.74 -3.25
C HIS A 114 45.66 1.49 -1.94
N VAL A 115 46.61 1.68 -1.03
CA VAL A 115 46.41 2.33 0.29
C VAL A 115 46.13 3.82 0.14
N GLU A 116 46.70 4.48 -0.88
CA GLU A 116 46.61 5.93 -1.08
C GLU A 116 45.68 6.33 -2.24
N CYS A 117 44.92 5.38 -2.80
CA CYS A 117 44.02 5.70 -3.92
C CYS A 117 42.82 6.56 -3.47
N SER A 118 42.39 7.48 -4.35
CA SER A 118 41.18 8.28 -4.16
C SER A 118 39.94 7.38 -4.05
N ILE A 119 39.02 7.70 -3.13
CA ILE A 119 37.75 6.98 -3.00
C ILE A 119 36.84 7.39 -4.15
N LYS A 120 36.62 6.46 -5.08
CA LYS A 120 35.75 6.61 -6.24
C LYS A 120 35.08 5.27 -6.53
N CYS A 121 33.77 5.21 -6.37
CA CYS A 121 32.97 4.03 -6.65
C CYS A 121 33.11 3.63 -8.13
N HIS A 122 33.51 2.40 -8.43
CA HIS A 122 33.68 1.97 -9.83
C HIS A 122 32.35 1.65 -10.54
N HIS A 123 31.23 1.65 -9.80
CA HIS A 123 29.89 1.51 -10.39
C HIS A 123 29.39 2.87 -10.88
N CYS A 124 29.29 3.85 -9.97
CA CYS A 124 28.63 5.15 -10.24
C CYS A 124 29.59 6.34 -10.32
N SER A 125 30.90 6.13 -10.14
CA SER A 125 31.93 7.18 -10.07
C SER A 125 31.80 8.19 -8.91
N GLY A 126 30.93 7.96 -7.93
CA GLY A 126 30.74 8.83 -6.75
C GLY A 126 31.81 8.68 -5.65
N GLU A 127 31.85 9.63 -4.71
CA GLU A 127 32.80 9.70 -3.59
C GLU A 127 32.43 8.76 -2.42
N HIS A 128 32.33 7.46 -2.69
CA HIS A 128 32.10 6.43 -1.68
C HIS A 128 32.72 5.09 -2.10
N LEU A 129 32.77 4.13 -1.17
CA LEU A 129 33.26 2.79 -1.48
C LEU A 129 32.34 2.09 -2.48
N SER A 130 32.90 1.22 -3.32
CA SER A 130 32.12 0.51 -4.35
C SER A 130 31.11 -0.49 -3.79
N THR A 131 31.18 -0.78 -2.48
CA THR A 131 30.26 -1.67 -1.76
C THR A 131 29.32 -0.92 -0.82
N ASP A 132 29.37 0.42 -0.82
CA ASP A 132 28.58 1.25 0.08
C ASP A 132 27.09 1.19 -0.28
N TYR A 133 26.23 1.30 0.73
CA TYR A 133 24.79 1.41 0.57
C TYR A 133 24.37 2.69 -0.16
N LYS A 134 25.21 3.72 -0.13
CA LYS A 134 25.00 4.99 -0.84
C LYS A 134 25.14 4.90 -2.37
N CYS A 135 25.64 3.78 -2.90
CA CYS A 135 25.80 3.61 -4.34
C CYS A 135 24.43 3.48 -5.04
N PRO A 136 24.05 4.40 -5.97
CA PRO A 136 22.76 4.34 -6.65
C PRO A 136 22.58 3.04 -7.45
N ILE A 137 23.63 2.56 -8.12
CA ILE A 137 23.57 1.31 -8.88
C ILE A 137 23.33 0.08 -7.99
N LEU A 138 23.93 0.05 -6.78
CA LEU A 138 23.65 -1.04 -5.84
C LEU A 138 22.26 -0.91 -5.21
N ALA A 139 21.77 0.33 -5.03
CA ALA A 139 20.41 0.57 -4.58
C ALA A 139 19.38 0.10 -5.62
N ASP A 140 19.57 0.44 -6.91
CA ASP A 140 18.74 -0.01 -8.02
C ASP A 140 18.77 -1.54 -8.14
N TYR A 141 19.95 -2.15 -8.02
CA TYR A 141 20.07 -3.62 -8.04
C TYR A 141 19.31 -4.28 -6.88
N ARG A 142 19.34 -3.70 -5.67
CA ARG A 142 18.54 -4.19 -4.53
C ARG A 142 17.06 -4.05 -4.81
N PHE A 143 16.65 -2.92 -5.37
CA PHE A 143 15.26 -2.63 -5.68
C PHE A 143 14.70 -3.64 -6.71
N GLU A 144 15.41 -3.84 -7.82
CA GLU A 144 15.02 -4.83 -8.83
C GLU A 144 15.04 -6.26 -8.28
N LEU A 145 16.00 -6.58 -7.42
CA LEU A 145 16.02 -7.88 -6.75
C LEU A 145 14.79 -8.07 -5.84
N VAL A 146 14.42 -7.07 -5.06
CA VAL A 146 13.22 -7.10 -4.22
C VAL A 146 11.96 -7.25 -5.08
N LYS A 147 11.87 -6.52 -6.19
CA LYS A 147 10.76 -6.58 -7.13
C LYS A 147 10.64 -7.97 -7.76
N GLU A 148 11.75 -8.58 -8.14
CA GLU A 148 11.79 -9.94 -8.67
C GLU A 148 11.38 -10.96 -7.61
N LEU A 149 11.87 -10.85 -6.38
CA LEU A 149 11.46 -11.70 -5.26
C LEU A 149 9.97 -11.56 -4.91
N LYS A 150 9.38 -10.38 -5.09
CA LYS A 150 7.93 -10.19 -4.94
C LYS A 150 7.14 -10.92 -6.03
N ARG A 151 7.64 -10.92 -7.28
CA ARG A 151 7.00 -11.60 -8.41
C ARG A 151 7.16 -13.12 -8.34
N HIS A 152 8.33 -13.56 -7.90
CA HIS A 152 8.75 -14.95 -7.87
C HIS A 152 9.41 -15.29 -6.52
N PRO A 153 8.64 -15.41 -5.44
CA PRO A 153 9.19 -15.68 -4.10
C PRO A 153 9.96 -17.01 -4.04
N GLU A 154 9.69 -17.95 -4.94
CA GLU A 154 10.40 -19.22 -5.10
C GLU A 154 11.76 -19.09 -5.81
N ARG A 155 12.02 -17.97 -6.51
CA ARG A 155 13.25 -17.73 -7.28
C ARG A 155 14.18 -16.81 -6.50
N LEU A 156 14.78 -17.31 -5.42
CA LEU A 156 15.95 -16.63 -4.86
C LEU A 156 17.12 -16.79 -5.84
N PRO A 157 17.82 -15.74 -6.27
CA PRO A 157 19.08 -15.95 -6.95
C PRO A 157 20.10 -16.59 -6.01
N GLU A 158 21.00 -17.44 -6.54
CA GLU A 158 22.03 -18.14 -5.73
C GLU A 158 22.88 -17.18 -4.88
N HIS A 159 23.05 -15.93 -5.34
CA HIS A 159 23.80 -14.87 -4.67
C HIS A 159 22.97 -14.03 -3.67
N VAL A 160 21.79 -14.50 -3.25
CA VAL A 160 20.94 -13.77 -2.30
C VAL A 160 20.75 -14.59 -1.04
N GLN A 161 21.16 -14.03 0.10
CA GLN A 161 20.88 -14.60 1.41
C GLN A 161 19.74 -13.79 2.05
N LEU A 162 18.55 -14.37 2.12
CA LEU A 162 17.50 -13.84 2.98
C LEU A 162 17.82 -14.23 4.42
N PHE A 163 18.10 -13.23 5.25
CA PHE A 163 18.35 -13.44 6.66
C PHE A 163 17.03 -13.56 7.41
N ILE A 164 16.33 -14.70 7.28
CA ILE A 164 15.16 -14.97 8.12
C ILE A 164 15.66 -15.25 9.54
N PRO A 165 15.28 -14.44 10.57
CA PRO A 165 15.71 -14.66 11.95
C PRO A 165 15.37 -16.08 12.41
N VAL A 166 16.28 -16.74 13.12
CA VAL A 166 16.14 -18.15 13.54
C VAL A 166 14.87 -18.36 14.39
N GLN A 167 14.42 -17.33 15.10
CA GLN A 167 13.21 -17.38 15.91
C GLN A 167 11.93 -17.52 15.06
N CYS A 168 11.96 -17.06 13.80
CA CYS A 168 10.85 -17.10 12.85
C CYS A 168 10.84 -18.38 12.00
N ARG A 169 11.86 -19.24 12.15
CA ARG A 169 11.93 -20.53 11.44
C ARG A 169 11.24 -21.62 12.23
N ASP A 170 10.49 -22.47 11.51
CA ASP A 170 9.94 -23.70 12.06
C ASP A 170 11.07 -24.54 12.68
N ARG A 171 10.77 -25.31 13.73
CA ARG A 171 11.78 -26.03 14.53
C ARG A 171 12.60 -26.99 13.67
N ASN A 172 12.01 -27.50 12.60
CA ASN A 172 12.63 -28.39 11.61
C ASN A 172 13.54 -27.66 10.60
N ASP A 173 13.39 -26.33 10.44
CA ASP A 173 14.15 -25.50 9.47
C ASP A 173 15.31 -24.72 10.10
N ARG A 174 15.52 -24.86 11.42
CA ARG A 174 16.55 -24.11 12.17
C ARG A 174 17.98 -24.55 11.85
N SER A 175 18.18 -25.80 11.44
CA SER A 175 19.50 -26.36 11.07
C SER A 175 19.86 -26.14 9.60
N HIS A 176 18.90 -25.76 8.76
CA HIS A 176 19.13 -25.53 7.34
C HIS A 176 19.42 -24.05 7.10
N VAL A 177 20.66 -23.72 6.75
CA VAL A 177 20.91 -22.50 6.00
C VAL A 177 20.15 -22.67 4.69
N ILE A 178 19.13 -21.84 4.44
CA ILE A 178 18.47 -21.74 3.14
C ILE A 178 19.53 -21.20 2.17
N THR A 179 20.39 -22.09 1.71
CA THR A 179 21.23 -21.90 0.55
C THR A 179 20.41 -22.44 -0.60
N ASN A 180 20.37 -21.73 -1.73
CA ASN A 180 19.64 -22.19 -2.90
C ASN A 180 20.33 -23.36 -3.63
N TYR A 181 21.08 -24.17 -2.89
CA TYR A 181 21.66 -25.41 -3.38
C TYR A 181 20.54 -26.46 -3.46
N GLN A 182 19.61 -26.25 -4.39
CA GLN A 182 18.68 -27.30 -4.75
C GLN A 182 19.48 -28.51 -5.25
N LYS A 183 19.13 -29.67 -4.70
CA LYS A 183 19.51 -31.04 -5.07
C LYS A 183 19.16 -31.42 -6.53
N ASN A 184 19.31 -30.52 -7.51
CA ASN A 184 19.06 -30.79 -8.93
C ASN A 184 20.28 -31.39 -9.67
N GLU A 185 21.42 -31.55 -9.00
CA GLU A 185 22.58 -32.24 -9.59
C GLU A 185 22.37 -33.76 -9.81
N GLN A 186 21.40 -34.41 -9.15
CA GLN A 186 21.24 -35.87 -9.30
C GLN A 186 20.33 -36.30 -10.47
N LYS A 187 19.45 -35.43 -11.00
CA LYS A 187 18.66 -35.78 -12.20
C LYS A 187 19.24 -35.26 -13.52
N SER A 188 20.09 -34.24 -13.47
CA SER A 188 20.66 -33.63 -14.68
C SER A 188 21.96 -34.29 -15.15
N ARG A 189 22.64 -35.06 -14.28
CA ARG A 189 23.89 -35.77 -14.64
C ARG A 189 23.67 -37.07 -15.42
N ALA A 190 22.46 -37.63 -15.45
CA ALA A 190 22.18 -38.86 -16.21
C ALA A 190 21.90 -38.59 -17.70
N THR A 191 21.50 -37.37 -18.07
CA THR A 191 21.09 -37.06 -19.45
C THR A 191 22.09 -36.19 -20.22
N TYR A 192 23.09 -35.60 -19.54
CA TYR A 192 24.07 -34.70 -20.17
C TYR A 192 25.46 -35.32 -20.45
N ASN A 193 25.68 -36.58 -20.05
CA ASN A 193 26.94 -37.29 -20.31
C ASN A 193 26.97 -38.06 -21.64
N SER A 194 25.94 -37.97 -22.50
CA SER A 194 25.94 -38.62 -23.83
C SER A 194 26.21 -37.69 -25.02
N ALA A 195 26.43 -36.38 -24.81
CA ALA A 195 26.47 -35.39 -25.89
C ALA A 195 27.72 -34.51 -25.99
N PHE A 196 28.80 -34.81 -25.25
CA PHE A 196 30.07 -34.09 -25.39
C PHE A 196 31.22 -35.03 -25.72
N ASN A 197 31.24 -35.46 -26.98
CA ASN A 197 32.47 -35.91 -27.63
C ASN A 197 32.49 -35.33 -29.05
N MET A 198 32.94 -34.08 -29.18
CA MET A 198 33.30 -33.49 -30.47
C MET A 198 34.60 -32.73 -30.28
N ASN A 199 35.66 -33.38 -30.75
CA ASN A 199 36.95 -32.79 -31.04
C ASN A 199 36.79 -31.63 -32.02
N THR A 200 37.51 -30.57 -31.69
CA THR A 200 38.16 -29.57 -32.53
C THR A 200 38.14 -29.72 -34.06
N HIS A 201 37.79 -28.60 -34.69
CA HIS A 201 38.25 -28.09 -36.00
C HIS A 201 37.75 -28.76 -37.28
N SER A 202 36.66 -28.21 -37.83
CA SER A 202 36.56 -27.90 -39.27
C SER A 202 35.37 -26.97 -39.52
N TRP A 203 35.61 -25.87 -40.23
CA TRP A 203 34.55 -25.05 -40.83
C TRP A 203 33.84 -25.86 -41.92
N PRO A 204 32.51 -25.81 -42.05
CA PRO A 204 31.83 -26.52 -43.12
C PRO A 204 32.07 -25.80 -44.45
N GLN A 205 32.74 -26.47 -45.38
CA GLN A 205 32.79 -26.04 -46.77
C GLN A 205 31.41 -26.22 -47.41
N LEU A 206 30.89 -25.12 -47.96
CA LEU A 206 29.68 -25.09 -48.78
C LEU A 206 29.96 -25.83 -50.10
N ASN A 207 29.60 -27.11 -50.12
CA ASN A 207 29.56 -27.90 -51.34
C ASN A 207 28.25 -27.59 -52.07
N SER A 208 28.35 -26.78 -53.11
CA SER A 208 27.25 -26.44 -54.02
C SER A 208 27.10 -27.58 -55.02
N ASN A 209 26.11 -28.45 -54.79
CA ASN A 209 25.25 -29.04 -55.82
C ASN A 209 24.38 -30.14 -55.21
N SER A 210 23.06 -29.90 -55.19
CA SER A 210 22.00 -30.81 -55.67
C SER A 210 20.69 -30.64 -54.90
N ARG A 211 19.60 -30.41 -55.66
CA ARG A 211 18.19 -30.67 -55.34
C ARG A 211 17.67 -30.10 -54.00
N THR A 212 17.32 -28.82 -53.99
CA THR A 212 16.59 -28.15 -52.90
C THR A 212 15.26 -27.57 -53.39
N VAL A 213 14.32 -28.43 -53.80
CA VAL A 213 12.92 -27.99 -54.06
C VAL A 213 11.94 -28.60 -53.04
N SER A 214 12.35 -29.62 -52.27
CA SER A 214 11.49 -30.27 -51.27
C SER A 214 11.66 -29.78 -49.82
N ASN A 215 12.74 -29.06 -49.51
CA ASN A 215 13.03 -28.61 -48.14
C ASN A 215 12.47 -27.21 -47.82
N GLU A 216 12.29 -26.35 -48.84
CA GLU A 216 11.68 -25.03 -48.65
C GLU A 216 10.20 -25.14 -48.27
N THR A 217 9.46 -26.07 -48.87
CA THR A 217 8.03 -26.29 -48.57
C THR A 217 7.78 -26.80 -47.15
N LEU A 218 8.70 -27.60 -46.59
CA LEU A 218 8.60 -28.09 -45.22
C LEU A 218 8.90 -26.97 -44.20
N PHE A 219 9.87 -26.11 -44.53
CA PHE A 219 10.21 -24.96 -43.69
C PHE A 219 9.07 -23.93 -43.66
N THR A 220 8.44 -23.64 -44.80
CA THR A 220 7.29 -22.73 -44.85
C THR A 220 6.09 -23.26 -44.06
N GLN A 221 5.80 -24.57 -44.13
CA GLN A 221 4.71 -25.18 -43.35
C GLN A 221 4.93 -25.06 -41.85
N LYS A 222 6.15 -25.30 -41.38
CA LYS A 222 6.47 -25.18 -39.95
C LYS A 222 6.38 -23.72 -39.47
N LEU A 223 6.82 -22.77 -40.30
CA LEU A 223 6.70 -21.34 -40.01
C LEU A 223 5.22 -20.92 -39.90
N ASP A 224 4.37 -21.42 -40.80
CA ASP A 224 2.92 -21.14 -40.78
C ASP A 224 2.24 -21.70 -39.53
N GLU A 225 2.63 -22.90 -39.09
CA GLU A 225 2.15 -23.50 -37.83
C GLU A 225 2.58 -22.68 -36.61
N GLU A 226 3.84 -22.22 -36.56
CA GLU A 226 4.34 -21.36 -35.47
C GLU A 226 3.62 -20.00 -35.45
N ILE A 227 3.42 -19.36 -36.61
CA ILE A 227 2.66 -18.10 -36.72
C ILE A 227 1.21 -18.30 -36.25
N LYS A 228 0.59 -19.42 -36.62
CA LYS A 228 -0.77 -19.76 -36.17
C LYS A 228 -0.83 -19.95 -34.66
N SER A 229 0.15 -20.64 -34.06
CA SER A 229 0.25 -20.80 -32.61
C SER A 229 0.39 -19.45 -31.90
N ILE A 230 1.27 -18.57 -32.39
CA ILE A 230 1.47 -17.23 -31.82
C ILE A 230 0.18 -16.40 -31.88
N ARG A 231 -0.56 -16.46 -33.00
CA ARG A 231 -1.85 -15.75 -33.14
C ARG A 231 -2.89 -16.24 -32.14
N GLU A 232 -2.99 -17.56 -31.91
CA GLU A 232 -3.92 -18.12 -30.93
C GLU A 232 -3.53 -17.74 -29.50
N ASP A 233 -2.25 -17.75 -29.16
CA ASP A 233 -1.80 -17.33 -27.83
C ASP A 233 -2.01 -15.83 -27.59
N PHE A 234 -1.77 -14.99 -28.61
CA PHE A 234 -2.10 -13.56 -28.55
C PHE A 234 -3.59 -13.33 -28.35
N LYS A 235 -4.45 -14.10 -29.04
CA LYS A 235 -5.91 -14.02 -28.88
C LYS A 235 -6.36 -14.44 -27.48
N LYS A 236 -5.74 -15.47 -26.89
CA LYS A 236 -6.01 -15.88 -25.49
C LYS A 236 -5.64 -14.78 -24.51
N GLU A 237 -4.47 -14.17 -24.65
CA GLU A 237 -4.04 -13.07 -23.78
C GLU A 237 -4.93 -11.84 -23.93
N LEU A 238 -5.33 -11.48 -25.16
CA LEU A 238 -6.29 -10.41 -25.41
C LEU A 238 -7.64 -10.67 -24.71
N ASN A 239 -8.14 -11.90 -24.78
CA ASN A 239 -9.38 -12.28 -24.09
C ASN A 239 -9.26 -12.21 -22.57
N LYS A 240 -8.12 -12.64 -21.99
CA LYS A 240 -7.86 -12.50 -20.55
C LYS A 240 -7.83 -11.03 -20.14
N LEU A 241 -7.20 -10.17 -20.94
CA LEU A 241 -7.12 -8.75 -20.68
C LEU A 241 -8.51 -8.10 -20.73
N ASN A 242 -9.31 -8.41 -21.76
CA ASN A 242 -10.69 -7.93 -21.88
C ASN A 242 -11.56 -8.37 -20.68
N ALA A 243 -11.47 -9.63 -20.27
CA ALA A 243 -12.20 -10.12 -19.10
C ALA A 243 -11.79 -9.40 -17.80
N LYS A 244 -10.50 -9.06 -17.64
CA LYS A 244 -10.00 -8.27 -16.51
C LYS A 244 -10.58 -6.85 -16.51
N TYR A 245 -10.59 -6.17 -17.66
CA TYR A 245 -11.16 -4.82 -17.78
C TYR A 245 -12.68 -4.81 -17.57
N GLU A 246 -13.39 -5.81 -18.08
CA GLU A 246 -14.83 -5.93 -17.89
C GLU A 246 -15.19 -6.15 -16.42
N ASN A 247 -14.46 -7.01 -15.72
CA ASN A 247 -14.61 -7.19 -14.28
C ASN A 247 -14.35 -5.89 -13.50
N GLN A 248 -13.29 -5.16 -13.83
CA GLN A 248 -13.01 -3.86 -13.21
C GLN A 248 -14.12 -2.83 -13.47
N THR A 249 -14.65 -2.80 -14.70
CA THR A 249 -15.75 -1.91 -15.09
C THR A 249 -17.03 -2.25 -14.31
N ASN A 250 -17.32 -3.54 -14.11
CA ASN A 250 -18.46 -3.97 -13.30
C ASN A 250 -18.29 -3.57 -11.82
N ILE A 251 -17.10 -3.77 -11.24
CA ILE A 251 -16.81 -3.31 -9.87
C ILE A 251 -17.02 -1.78 -9.74
N PHE A 252 -16.57 -1.01 -10.74
CA PHE A 252 -16.77 0.43 -10.75
C PHE A 252 -18.26 0.80 -10.84
N ARG A 253 -19.03 0.12 -11.70
CA ARG A 253 -20.47 0.33 -11.87
C ARG A 253 -21.24 0.05 -10.57
N ASP A 254 -20.92 -1.05 -9.89
CA ASP A 254 -21.57 -1.44 -8.64
C ASP A 254 -21.27 -0.43 -7.51
N ARG A 255 -20.01 0.01 -7.42
CA ARG A 255 -19.60 1.05 -6.46
C ARG A 255 -20.27 2.39 -6.75
N TRP A 256 -20.39 2.77 -8.02
CA TRP A 256 -21.10 3.99 -8.42
C TRP A 256 -22.58 3.93 -8.05
N HIS A 257 -23.23 2.78 -8.27
CA HIS A 257 -24.63 2.59 -7.89
C HIS A 257 -24.85 2.76 -6.39
N LEU A 258 -23.96 2.21 -5.55
CA LEU A 258 -24.00 2.38 -4.10
C LEU A 258 -23.89 3.86 -3.70
N VAL A 259 -22.95 4.61 -4.31
CA VAL A 259 -22.80 6.05 -4.07
C VAL A 259 -24.05 6.82 -4.48
N ALA A 260 -24.61 6.53 -5.65
CA ALA A 260 -25.83 7.17 -6.15
C ALA A 260 -27.04 6.93 -5.23
N GLN A 261 -27.22 5.68 -4.77
CA GLN A 261 -28.28 5.34 -3.83
C GLN A 261 -28.11 6.08 -2.50
N GLN A 262 -26.87 6.22 -2.02
CA GLN A 262 -26.58 6.94 -0.79
C GLN A 262 -26.87 8.45 -0.91
N ILE A 263 -26.50 9.09 -2.02
CA ILE A 263 -26.82 10.50 -2.30
C ILE A 263 -28.34 10.71 -2.29
N LYS A 264 -29.09 9.78 -2.89
CA LYS A 264 -30.57 9.85 -2.90
C LYS A 264 -31.13 9.83 -1.47
N THR A 265 -30.68 8.89 -0.63
CA THR A 265 -31.11 8.79 0.77
C THR A 265 -30.76 10.06 1.57
N GLN A 266 -29.60 10.67 1.31
CA GLN A 266 -29.21 11.93 1.97
C GLN A 266 -30.11 13.10 1.57
N ASN A 267 -30.43 13.24 0.29
CA ASN A 267 -31.34 14.28 -0.18
C ASN A 267 -32.74 14.11 0.42
N GLU A 268 -33.24 12.88 0.55
CA GLU A 268 -34.51 12.60 1.23
C GLU A 268 -34.46 13.00 2.72
N MET A 269 -33.37 12.70 3.44
CA MET A 269 -33.20 13.14 4.83
C MET A 269 -33.17 14.67 4.96
N ILE A 270 -32.42 15.36 4.10
CA ILE A 270 -32.32 16.83 4.11
C ILE A 270 -33.70 17.45 3.84
N ASN A 271 -34.45 16.92 2.86
CA ASN A 271 -35.79 17.39 2.56
C ASN A 271 -36.77 17.18 3.74
N ASN A 272 -36.68 16.04 4.43
CA ASN A 272 -37.50 15.77 5.61
C ASN A 272 -37.18 16.73 6.76
N ILE A 273 -35.89 17.02 7.00
CA ILE A 273 -35.47 18.00 8.00
C ILE A 273 -35.99 19.39 7.63
N SER A 274 -35.76 19.83 6.39
CA SER A 274 -36.22 21.13 5.90
C SER A 274 -37.73 21.31 6.04
N THR A 275 -38.49 20.27 5.66
CA THR A 275 -39.95 20.26 5.79
C THR A 275 -40.37 20.38 7.25
N THR A 276 -39.74 19.60 8.15
CA THR A 276 -40.04 19.64 9.59
C THR A 276 -39.72 21.00 10.21
N THR A 277 -38.59 21.60 9.84
CA THR A 277 -38.19 22.93 10.32
C THR A 277 -39.19 24.00 9.86
N LEU A 278 -39.60 23.96 8.60
CA LEU A 278 -40.56 24.91 8.03
C LEU A 278 -41.98 24.71 8.58
N SER A 279 -42.43 23.47 8.75
CA SER A 279 -43.81 23.18 9.16
C SER A 279 -44.04 23.28 10.66
N CYS A 280 -43.03 23.01 11.49
CA CYS A 280 -43.19 22.93 12.94
C CYS A 280 -42.45 24.05 13.67
N ILE A 281 -41.15 24.21 13.41
CA ILE A 281 -40.28 25.05 14.23
C ILE A 281 -40.50 26.53 13.95
N MET A 282 -40.60 26.91 12.67
CA MET A 282 -40.83 28.31 12.27
C MET A 282 -42.17 28.87 12.81
N PRO A 283 -43.32 28.18 12.67
CA PRO A 283 -44.57 28.63 13.26
C PRO A 283 -44.50 28.78 14.79
N MET A 284 -43.88 27.82 15.48
CA MET A 284 -43.72 27.89 16.94
C MET A 284 -42.93 29.12 17.39
N GLY A 285 -41.86 29.48 16.66
CA GLY A 285 -41.09 30.68 16.92
C GLY A 285 -41.90 31.97 16.71
N ILE A 286 -42.70 32.01 15.64
CA ILE A 286 -43.61 33.13 15.36
C ILE A 286 -44.66 33.28 16.46
N ASP A 287 -45.25 32.17 16.91
CA ASP A 287 -46.24 32.16 17.99
C ASP A 287 -45.65 32.68 19.29
N LEU A 288 -44.46 32.21 19.65
CA LEU A 288 -43.73 32.65 20.84
C LEU A 288 -43.47 34.18 20.81
N LEU A 289 -43.00 34.70 19.67
CA LEU A 289 -42.77 36.14 19.50
C LEU A 289 -44.06 36.95 19.61
N ARG A 290 -45.16 36.45 19.04
CA ARG A 290 -46.49 37.05 19.13
C ARG A 290 -46.99 37.09 20.57
N THR A 291 -46.98 35.97 21.29
CA THR A 291 -47.38 35.88 22.69
C THR A 291 -46.54 36.81 23.57
N THR A 292 -45.21 36.83 23.37
CA THR A 292 -44.32 37.75 24.10
C THR A 292 -44.68 39.21 23.84
N SER A 293 -44.98 39.57 22.58
CA SER A 293 -45.40 40.93 22.21
C SER A 293 -46.72 41.34 22.89
N GLU A 294 -47.69 40.43 22.96
CA GLU A 294 -48.99 40.67 23.63
C GLU A 294 -48.83 40.86 25.14
N VAL A 295 -47.97 40.07 25.78
CA VAL A 295 -47.61 40.22 27.21
C VAL A 295 -46.95 41.58 27.46
N LEU A 296 -45.96 41.96 26.65
CA LEU A 296 -45.27 43.25 26.79
C LEU A 296 -46.21 44.45 26.58
N LYS A 297 -47.16 44.35 25.64
CA LYS A 297 -48.21 45.37 25.45
C LYS A 297 -49.13 45.46 26.66
N SER A 298 -49.50 44.32 27.26
CA SER A 298 -50.37 44.27 28.43
C SER A 298 -49.71 44.87 29.67
N LEU A 299 -48.43 44.58 29.89
CA LEU A 299 -47.62 45.17 30.98
C LEU A 299 -47.47 46.68 30.85
N ARG A 300 -47.25 47.18 29.62
CA ARG A 300 -47.11 48.61 29.37
C ARG A 300 -48.37 49.40 29.72
N ASN A 301 -49.55 48.78 29.63
CA ASN A 301 -50.82 49.49 29.71
C ASN A 301 -51.48 49.44 31.10
N ASN A 302 -51.02 48.63 32.06
CA ASN A 302 -51.70 48.46 33.35
C ASN A 302 -50.73 48.03 34.47
N GLU A 303 -50.51 48.91 35.45
CA GLU A 303 -49.68 48.60 36.63
C GLU A 303 -50.47 48.15 37.88
N GLN A 304 -51.82 48.15 37.90
CA GLN A 304 -52.55 47.98 39.19
C GLN A 304 -53.81 47.09 39.22
N ASN A 305 -54.13 46.27 38.21
CA ASN A 305 -55.35 45.42 38.26
C ASN A 305 -55.04 43.91 38.38
N GLU A 306 -55.67 43.24 39.36
CA GLU A 306 -55.51 41.80 39.68
C GLU A 306 -55.82 40.89 38.47
N GLU A 307 -56.81 41.26 37.66
CA GLU A 307 -57.19 40.50 36.45
C GLU A 307 -56.06 40.47 35.41
N THR A 308 -55.33 41.59 35.26
CA THR A 308 -54.15 41.66 34.39
C THR A 308 -53.03 40.75 34.88
N LYS A 309 -52.89 40.57 36.19
CA LYS A 309 -51.87 39.71 36.79
C LYS A 309 -52.14 38.22 36.49
N ASN A 310 -53.39 37.80 36.52
CA ASN A 310 -53.79 36.43 36.14
C ASN A 310 -53.57 36.18 34.64
N LYS A 311 -53.97 37.11 33.75
CA LYS A 311 -53.69 37.00 32.30
C LYS A 311 -52.19 36.96 32.00
N LEU A 312 -51.38 37.66 32.80
CA LEU A 312 -49.94 37.63 32.69
C LEU A 312 -49.36 36.26 33.05
N ASN A 313 -49.83 35.67 34.16
CA ASN A 313 -49.41 34.34 34.59
C ASN A 313 -49.80 33.26 33.56
N ASP A 314 -51.01 33.30 33.02
CA ASP A 314 -51.44 32.36 31.98
C ASP A 314 -50.58 32.48 30.71
N SER A 315 -50.26 33.71 30.30
CA SER A 315 -49.40 33.95 29.14
C SER A 315 -47.95 33.54 29.39
N ALA A 316 -47.44 33.73 30.61
CA ALA A 316 -46.11 33.28 31.01
C ALA A 316 -46.02 31.75 31.02
N GLU A 317 -47.07 31.05 31.46
CA GLU A 317 -47.10 29.58 31.44
C GLU A 317 -47.22 29.05 30.00
N GLN A 318 -48.00 29.68 29.13
CA GLN A 318 -48.03 29.35 27.70
C GLN A 318 -46.64 29.55 27.05
N LEU A 319 -45.96 30.65 27.38
CA LEU A 319 -44.60 30.92 26.91
C LEU A 319 -43.62 29.82 27.36
N ARG A 320 -43.70 29.41 28.63
CA ARG A 320 -42.88 28.32 29.20
C ARG A 320 -43.12 27.01 28.45
N LEU A 321 -44.38 26.70 28.14
CA LEU A 321 -44.77 25.48 27.42
C LEU A 321 -44.27 25.49 25.97
N HIS A 322 -44.33 26.64 25.30
CA HIS A 322 -43.75 26.83 23.96
C HIS A 322 -42.22 26.71 23.96
N MET A 323 -41.54 27.31 24.93
CA MET A 323 -40.08 27.21 25.08
C MET A 323 -39.62 25.76 25.32
N ASN A 324 -40.35 25.00 26.14
CA ASN A 324 -40.04 23.59 26.37
C ASN A 324 -40.18 22.77 25.07
N LYS A 325 -41.28 22.93 24.33
CA LYS A 325 -41.44 22.27 23.03
C LYS A 325 -40.37 22.68 22.02
N PHE A 326 -40.00 23.97 21.98
CA PHE A 326 -38.93 24.45 21.10
C PHE A 326 -37.58 23.79 21.45
N SER A 327 -37.26 23.70 22.74
CA SER A 327 -36.05 23.02 23.24
C SER A 327 -36.00 21.56 22.81
N GLU A 328 -37.10 20.82 22.92
CA GLU A 328 -37.18 19.42 22.45
C GLU A 328 -36.90 19.30 20.95
N HIS A 329 -37.51 20.15 20.12
CA HIS A 329 -37.28 20.14 18.67
C HIS A 329 -35.86 20.54 18.30
N PHE A 330 -35.28 21.51 19.00
CA PHE A 330 -33.90 21.92 18.82
C PHE A 330 -32.94 20.76 19.12
N HIS A 331 -33.22 20.00 20.18
CA HIS A 331 -32.40 18.84 20.55
C HIS A 331 -32.47 17.74 19.48
N ILE A 332 -33.65 17.50 18.90
CA ILE A 332 -33.84 16.58 17.78
C ILE A 332 -33.02 17.02 16.56
N LEU A 333 -33.05 18.32 16.20
CA LEU A 333 -32.25 18.85 15.11
C LEU A 333 -30.75 18.65 15.33
N GLN A 334 -30.27 18.87 16.56
CA GLN A 334 -28.87 18.66 16.92
C GLN A 334 -28.45 17.20 16.74
N GLN A 335 -29.29 16.25 17.15
CA GLN A 335 -29.05 14.81 16.92
C GLN A 335 -28.99 14.46 15.43
N TYR A 336 -29.85 15.08 14.60
CA TYR A 336 -29.79 14.89 13.15
C TYR A 336 -28.51 15.48 12.54
N GLN A 337 -28.09 16.66 12.99
CA GLN A 337 -26.85 17.30 12.54
C GLN A 337 -25.62 16.43 12.86
N GLU A 338 -25.55 15.86 14.07
CA GLU A 338 -24.48 14.93 14.46
C GLU A 338 -24.48 13.67 13.59
N LYS A 339 -25.64 13.07 13.32
CA LYS A 339 -25.76 11.91 12.43
C LYS A 339 -25.31 12.23 11.00
N ILE A 340 -25.66 13.41 10.48
CA ILE A 340 -25.22 13.87 9.16
C ILE A 340 -23.69 14.03 9.13
N SER A 341 -23.11 14.69 10.14
CA SER A 341 -21.65 14.85 10.23
C SER A 341 -20.93 13.50 10.22
N LEU A 342 -21.42 12.55 11.02
CA LEU A 342 -20.82 11.22 11.14
C LEU A 342 -20.97 10.39 9.85
N LEU A 343 -22.04 10.61 9.08
CA LEU A 343 -22.21 10.03 7.74
C LEU A 343 -21.22 10.65 6.74
N MET A 344 -21.04 11.98 6.76
CA MET A 344 -20.10 12.69 5.88
C MET A 344 -18.65 12.27 6.11
N ASP A 345 -18.25 12.07 7.38
CA ASP A 345 -16.90 11.59 7.72
C ASP A 345 -16.65 10.17 7.18
N LYS A 346 -17.63 9.27 7.33
CA LYS A 346 -17.56 7.91 6.78
C LYS A 346 -17.48 7.93 5.25
N GLN A 347 -18.23 8.82 4.60
CA GLN A 347 -18.22 8.98 3.14
C GLN A 347 -16.89 9.49 2.63
N THR A 348 -16.35 10.54 3.26
CA THR A 348 -15.06 11.13 2.89
C THR A 348 -13.96 10.07 3.00
N THR A 349 -13.99 9.26 4.06
CA THR A 349 -13.06 8.14 4.25
C THR A 349 -13.20 7.07 3.15
N SER A 350 -14.44 6.68 2.82
CA SER A 350 -14.70 5.68 1.78
C SER A 350 -14.28 6.15 0.39
N LEU A 351 -14.56 7.42 0.04
CA LEU A 351 -14.21 8.01 -1.24
C LEU A 351 -12.68 8.13 -1.39
N ILE A 352 -11.99 8.58 -0.35
CA ILE A 352 -10.51 8.63 -0.32
C ILE A 352 -9.93 7.22 -0.52
N GLY A 353 -10.49 6.20 0.14
CA GLY A 353 -10.08 4.81 -0.05
C GLY A 353 -10.26 4.33 -1.50
N ALA A 354 -11.38 4.67 -2.13
CA ALA A 354 -11.65 4.34 -3.52
C ALA A 354 -10.69 5.06 -4.48
N ILE A 355 -10.43 6.36 -4.29
CA ILE A 355 -9.49 7.16 -5.09
C ILE A 355 -8.07 6.58 -4.98
N ASN A 356 -7.61 6.28 -3.76
CA ASN A 356 -6.28 5.71 -3.54
C ASN A 356 -6.13 4.33 -4.20
N THR A 357 -7.20 3.52 -4.19
CA THR A 357 -7.20 2.22 -4.88
C THR A 357 -7.05 2.40 -6.41
N LEU A 358 -7.70 3.42 -6.98
CA LEU A 358 -7.60 3.72 -8.41
C LEU A 358 -6.22 4.24 -8.79
N SER A 359 -5.61 5.09 -7.96
CA SER A 359 -4.24 5.57 -8.18
C SER A 359 -3.23 4.42 -8.20
N TYR A 360 -3.37 3.44 -7.31
CA TYR A 360 -2.49 2.27 -7.25
C TYR A 360 -2.64 1.32 -8.45
N ILE A 361 -3.77 1.35 -9.15
CA ILE A 361 -4.01 0.51 -10.34
C ILE A 361 -3.44 1.16 -11.62
N ASN A 362 -3.27 2.48 -11.62
CA ASN A 362 -2.75 3.24 -12.76
C ASN A 362 -1.21 3.39 -12.76
N GLU A 363 -0.54 3.02 -11.67
CA GLU A 363 0.93 2.85 -11.57
C GLU A 363 1.33 1.40 -11.85
#